data_AF-A0A0H2RJB2-F1
#
_entry.id   AF-A0A0H2RJB2-F1
#
_cell.length_a   1.000
_cell.length_b   1.000
_cell.length_c   1.000
_cell.angle_alpha   90.00
_cell.angle_beta   90.00
_cell.angle_gamma   90.00
#
_symmetry.space_group_name_H-M   'P 1'
#
loop_
_entity.id
_entity.type
_entity.pdbx_description
1 polymer ?
#
loop_
_entity_poly.entity_id
_entity_poly.type
_entity_poly.pdbx_seq_one_letter_code
_entity_poly.pdbx_strand_id
1 'polypeptide(L)'
;MPHVTNLVLALNFKADALDMSGLHLPTLIAIDITVIHAPLGVIRFVARHSELVRLHLRFLWSFPVRKLLGRPTGSPTEEGARLPLIEHLHIYDIHPFKFLKNCIKPSVQIRRLDLHSQTESAIFKDEFYDFLKSFTALMELSFGICIRYGYGNVKTLSVSSLRKFLGTCNDHKSLRAMHISDVLCRQLDTCDIETIKPFPPSLQYISWGHRRDKATYRILGDAEFQAARAVVCEVLPSPHEIMYDWTGENTLRHLFID
;
A
#
# COMPACT_ATOMS: atom_id res chain seq x y z
N MET A 1 22.76 -16.82 15.31
CA MET A 1 22.48 -15.42 14.92
C MET A 1 21.28 -14.95 15.73
N PRO A 2 21.26 -13.69 16.20
CA PRO A 2 20.09 -13.14 16.89
C PRO A 2 18.82 -13.33 16.06
N HIS A 3 17.67 -13.45 16.74
CA HIS A 3 16.37 -13.65 16.13
C HIS A 3 15.95 -12.38 15.38
N VAL A 4 16.42 -12.22 14.15
CA VAL A 4 16.01 -11.10 13.30
C VAL A 4 14.51 -11.23 13.02
N THR A 5 13.74 -10.27 13.52
CA THR A 5 12.28 -10.18 13.31
C THR A 5 11.92 -9.12 12.29
N ASN A 6 12.80 -8.14 12.10
CA ASN A 6 12.62 -7.03 11.15
C ASN A 6 13.85 -6.92 10.24
N LEU A 7 13.62 -6.86 8.94
CA LEU A 7 14.66 -6.64 7.94
C LEU A 7 14.41 -5.31 7.23
N VAL A 8 15.38 -4.40 7.31
CA VAL A 8 15.32 -3.09 6.64
C VAL A 8 16.52 -2.95 5.73
N LEU A 9 16.25 -2.84 4.44
CA LEU A 9 17.26 -2.69 3.40
C LEU A 9 17.01 -1.41 2.62
N ALA A 10 17.94 -0.46 2.72
CA ALA A 10 17.98 0.73 1.88
C ALA A 10 19.27 0.69 1.04
N LEU A 11 19.14 0.34 -0.25
CA LEU A 11 20.29 0.13 -1.14
C LEU A 11 20.24 1.09 -2.31
N ASN A 12 21.32 1.88 -2.47
CA ASN A 12 21.47 2.84 -3.57
C ASN A 12 22.25 2.29 -4.79
N PHE A 13 22.56 1.00 -4.81
CA PHE A 13 23.27 0.34 -5.92
C PHE A 13 22.33 -0.53 -6.77
N LYS A 14 22.81 -0.94 -7.96
CA LYS A 14 22.07 -1.84 -8.86
C LYS A 14 21.74 -3.14 -8.14
N ALA A 15 20.45 -3.48 -8.04
CA ALA A 15 19.99 -4.57 -7.20
C ALA A 15 20.42 -5.97 -7.64
N ASP A 16 20.99 -6.11 -8.84
CA ASP A 16 21.60 -7.36 -9.31
C ASP A 16 22.72 -7.84 -8.38
N ALA A 17 23.27 -6.96 -7.54
CA ALA A 17 24.26 -7.32 -6.52
C ALA A 17 23.67 -7.98 -5.26
N LEU A 18 22.35 -7.90 -5.02
CA LEU A 18 21.72 -8.56 -3.87
C LEU A 18 20.91 -9.77 -4.32
N ASP A 19 21.42 -10.96 -4.04
CA ASP A 19 20.68 -12.22 -4.17
C ASP A 19 20.13 -12.68 -2.81
N MET A 20 18.81 -12.61 -2.66
CA MET A 20 18.08 -13.05 -1.47
C MET A 20 17.65 -14.52 -1.56
N SER A 21 18.00 -15.25 -2.63
CA SER A 21 17.53 -16.62 -2.85
C SER A 21 18.03 -17.63 -1.82
N GLY A 22 19.17 -17.37 -1.19
CA GLY A 22 19.76 -18.17 -0.12
C GLY A 22 19.48 -17.67 1.30
N LEU A 23 18.82 -16.51 1.45
CA LEU A 23 18.60 -15.91 2.77
C LEU A 23 17.45 -16.63 3.49
N HIS A 24 17.71 -17.03 4.75
CA HIS A 24 16.73 -17.71 5.59
C HIS A 24 16.69 -17.04 6.98
N LEU A 25 15.57 -16.39 7.30
CA LEU A 25 15.34 -15.67 8.55
C LEU A 25 14.03 -16.17 9.18
N PRO A 26 14.02 -17.32 9.88
CA PRO A 26 12.79 -18.03 10.24
C PRO A 26 11.85 -17.24 11.16
N THR A 27 12.34 -16.23 11.88
CA THR A 27 11.56 -15.38 12.79
C THR A 27 11.12 -14.05 12.16
N LEU A 28 11.31 -13.87 10.85
CA LEU A 28 11.06 -12.61 10.17
C LEU A 28 9.56 -12.34 10.02
N ILE A 29 9.09 -11.25 10.62
CA ILE A 29 7.68 -10.82 10.60
C ILE A 29 7.45 -9.56 9.76
N ALA A 30 8.51 -8.77 9.51
CA ALA A 30 8.43 -7.55 8.72
C ALA A 30 9.64 -7.36 7.82
N ILE A 31 9.37 -6.90 6.59
CA ILE A 31 10.39 -6.54 5.59
C ILE A 31 10.09 -5.13 5.08
N ASP A 32 11.11 -4.28 5.08
CA ASP A 32 11.14 -2.99 4.40
C ASP A 32 12.33 -2.96 3.44
N ILE A 33 12.06 -2.92 2.13
CA ILE A 33 13.08 -2.89 1.09
C ILE A 33 12.86 -1.64 0.25
N THR A 34 13.80 -0.70 0.33
CA THR A 34 13.91 0.48 -0.51
C THR A 34 15.14 0.37 -1.39
N VAL A 35 14.95 0.17 -2.70
CA VAL A 35 16.04 -0.11 -3.65
C VAL A 35 15.70 0.42 -5.04
N ILE A 36 16.69 0.56 -5.92
CA ILE A 36 16.43 1.01 -7.30
C ILE A 36 15.68 -0.06 -8.12
N HIS A 37 16.15 -1.30 -8.05
CA HIS A 37 15.56 -2.48 -8.71
C HIS A 37 15.23 -3.52 -7.64
N ALA A 38 14.26 -4.43 -7.84
CA ALA A 38 14.05 -5.45 -6.81
C ALA A 38 15.20 -6.46 -6.77
N PRO A 39 15.63 -6.92 -5.57
CA PRO A 39 16.71 -7.89 -5.43
C PRO A 39 16.39 -9.22 -6.12
N LEU A 40 17.42 -9.91 -6.59
CA LEU A 40 17.25 -11.26 -7.12
C LEU A 40 16.72 -12.16 -5.99
N GLY A 41 15.74 -13.02 -6.32
CA GLY A 41 15.18 -13.96 -5.35
C GLY A 41 14.23 -13.36 -4.30
N VAL A 42 13.99 -12.05 -4.24
CA VAL A 42 13.10 -11.41 -3.23
C VAL A 42 11.70 -12.05 -3.17
N ILE A 43 11.20 -12.49 -4.32
CA ILE A 43 9.91 -13.19 -4.44
C ILE A 43 9.94 -14.54 -3.70
N ARG A 44 10.98 -15.35 -3.97
CA ARG A 44 11.15 -16.65 -3.31
C ARG A 44 11.44 -16.46 -1.83
N PHE A 45 12.17 -15.41 -1.48
CA PHE A 45 12.42 -15.01 -0.12
C PHE A 45 11.10 -14.75 0.60
N VAL A 46 10.26 -13.81 0.15
CA VAL A 46 8.95 -13.53 0.76
C VAL A 46 8.08 -14.79 0.85
N ALA A 47 8.02 -15.59 -0.21
CA ALA A 47 7.21 -16.82 -0.23
C ALA A 47 7.65 -17.89 0.80
N ARG A 48 8.90 -17.87 1.26
CA ARG A 48 9.44 -18.82 2.25
C ARG A 48 9.23 -18.39 3.71
N HIS A 49 8.72 -17.18 3.95
CA HIS A 49 8.56 -16.63 5.31
C HIS A 49 7.08 -16.58 5.67
N SER A 50 6.50 -17.70 6.10
CA SER A 50 5.07 -17.81 6.43
C SER A 50 4.61 -16.84 7.52
N GLU A 51 5.51 -16.50 8.44
CA GLU A 51 5.26 -15.57 9.56
C GLU A 51 5.33 -14.10 9.14
N LEU A 52 5.60 -13.80 7.86
CA LEU A 52 5.67 -12.43 7.37
C LEU A 52 4.28 -11.78 7.38
N VAL A 53 4.12 -10.82 8.28
CA VAL A 53 2.89 -10.03 8.45
C VAL A 53 2.96 -8.73 7.65
N ARG A 54 4.15 -8.17 7.47
CA ARG A 54 4.34 -6.85 6.84
C ARG A 54 5.35 -6.87 5.72
N LEU A 55 4.96 -6.28 4.60
CA LEU A 55 5.79 -6.18 3.42
C LEU A 55 5.72 -4.76 2.84
N HIS A 56 6.79 -4.01 3.03
CA HIS A 56 6.99 -2.70 2.43
C HIS A 56 8.06 -2.82 1.34
N LEU A 57 7.65 -2.54 0.10
CA LEU A 57 8.50 -2.61 -1.07
C LEU A 57 8.47 -1.28 -1.80
N ARG A 58 9.62 -0.61 -1.83
CA ARG A 58 9.84 0.64 -2.54
C ARG A 58 10.90 0.46 -3.60
N PHE A 59 10.46 0.43 -4.85
CA PHE A 59 11.34 0.35 -6.02
C PHE A 59 11.38 1.70 -6.72
N LEU A 60 12.57 2.26 -6.93
CA LEU A 60 12.68 3.55 -7.63
C LEU A 60 12.47 3.39 -9.13
N TRP A 61 12.77 2.24 -9.73
CA TRP A 61 12.56 1.99 -11.15
C TRP A 61 11.54 0.86 -11.35
N SER A 62 10.84 0.90 -12.49
CA SER A 62 9.77 -0.04 -12.79
C SER A 62 10.29 -1.46 -12.77
N PHE A 63 9.94 -2.20 -11.72
CA PHE A 63 10.31 -3.61 -11.62
C PHE A 63 9.31 -4.43 -12.44
N PRO A 64 9.78 -5.33 -13.33
CA PRO A 64 8.93 -6.36 -13.90
C PRO A 64 8.65 -7.39 -12.81
N VAL A 65 7.80 -7.02 -11.84
CA VAL A 65 7.36 -7.89 -10.77
C VAL A 65 6.43 -8.94 -11.41
N ARG A 66 6.91 -9.91 -12.18
CA ARG A 66 5.97 -10.84 -12.84
C ARG A 66 5.45 -11.95 -11.91
N LYS A 67 5.92 -12.06 -10.65
CA LYS A 67 5.66 -13.25 -9.82
C LYS A 67 5.62 -13.07 -8.28
N LEU A 68 5.39 -11.88 -7.69
CA LEU A 68 5.72 -11.66 -6.26
C LEU A 68 5.03 -12.61 -5.26
N LEU A 69 3.80 -13.07 -5.52
CA LEU A 69 3.09 -14.03 -4.65
C LEU A 69 2.68 -15.31 -5.40
N GLY A 70 3.50 -15.73 -6.36
CA GLY A 70 3.46 -17.06 -6.97
C GLY A 70 2.29 -17.30 -7.92
N ARG A 71 2.59 -17.43 -9.22
CA ARG A 71 1.83 -18.36 -10.05
C ARG A 71 2.42 -19.73 -9.72
N PRO A 72 1.64 -20.71 -9.20
CA PRO A 72 2.14 -22.06 -9.06
C PRO A 72 2.49 -22.51 -10.47
N THR A 73 3.78 -22.56 -10.78
CA THR A 73 4.27 -23.30 -11.92
C THR A 73 3.90 -24.74 -11.60
N GLY A 74 2.97 -25.32 -12.36
CA GLY A 74 2.23 -26.55 -12.02
C GLY A 74 3.06 -27.83 -11.94
N SER A 75 4.19 -27.82 -11.24
CA SER A 75 4.77 -29.01 -10.65
C SER A 75 3.99 -29.32 -9.37
N PRO A 76 3.23 -30.43 -9.32
CA PRO A 76 2.38 -30.82 -8.18
C PRO A 76 3.16 -31.15 -6.89
N THR A 77 4.47 -30.95 -6.85
CA THR A 77 5.32 -31.24 -5.68
C THR A 77 5.49 -30.05 -4.73
N GLU A 78 5.00 -28.85 -5.06
CA GLU A 78 5.07 -27.66 -4.18
C GLU A 78 3.73 -27.32 -3.48
N GLU A 79 2.85 -28.30 -3.28
CA GLU A 79 1.50 -28.10 -2.68
C GLU A 79 1.49 -27.81 -1.16
N GLY A 80 2.66 -27.72 -0.50
CA GLY A 80 2.72 -27.58 0.96
C GLY A 80 3.10 -26.19 1.51
N ALA A 81 3.54 -25.25 0.68
CA ALA A 81 4.03 -23.97 1.18
C ALA A 81 2.86 -23.05 1.56
N ARG A 82 2.62 -22.87 2.87
CA ARG A 82 1.67 -21.87 3.38
C ARG A 82 2.11 -20.49 2.91
N LEU A 83 1.23 -19.77 2.22
CA LEU A 83 1.49 -18.38 1.84
C LEU A 83 1.61 -17.50 3.09
N PRO A 84 2.47 -16.48 3.07
CA PRO A 84 2.59 -15.54 4.18
C PRO A 84 1.27 -14.82 4.45
N LEU A 85 0.95 -14.62 5.73
CA LEU A 85 -0.23 -13.88 6.19
C LEU A 85 0.04 -12.37 6.17
N ILE A 86 0.32 -11.82 4.98
CA ILE A 86 0.61 -10.39 4.83
C ILE A 86 -0.67 -9.59 5.13
N GLU A 87 -0.64 -8.82 6.22
CA GLU A 87 -1.73 -7.93 6.62
C GLU A 87 -1.53 -6.51 6.09
N HIS A 88 -0.28 -6.08 5.94
CA HIS A 88 0.08 -4.75 5.45
C HIS A 88 1.00 -4.84 4.25
N LEU A 89 0.51 -4.36 3.11
CA LEU A 89 1.25 -4.25 1.87
C LEU A 89 1.41 -2.79 1.48
N HIS A 90 2.66 -2.34 1.37
CA HIS A 90 2.98 -1.00 0.89
C HIS A 90 3.84 -1.11 -0.38
N ILE A 91 3.35 -0.55 -1.47
CA ILE A 91 4.02 -0.54 -2.78
C ILE A 91 4.19 0.91 -3.23
N TYR A 92 5.44 1.29 -3.46
CA TYR A 92 5.78 2.58 -4.03
C TYR A 92 6.06 2.49 -5.53
N ASP A 93 5.73 3.54 -6.27
CA ASP A 93 5.96 3.70 -7.71
C ASP A 93 5.29 2.65 -8.61
N ILE A 94 3.97 2.52 -8.46
CA ILE A 94 3.18 1.54 -9.22
C ILE A 94 3.05 1.98 -10.67
N HIS A 95 3.77 1.30 -11.56
CA HIS A 95 3.62 1.38 -13.01
C HIS A 95 2.97 0.10 -13.57
N PRO A 96 2.16 0.24 -14.64
CA PRO A 96 0.71 -0.01 -14.68
C PRO A 96 0.17 -1.21 -13.89
N PHE A 97 -1.00 -1.03 -13.26
CA PHE A 97 -1.71 -1.98 -12.38
C PHE A 97 -1.96 -3.38 -12.94
N LYS A 98 -1.90 -3.57 -14.26
CA LYS A 98 -2.00 -4.90 -14.90
C LYS A 98 -1.00 -5.89 -14.30
N PHE A 99 0.12 -5.39 -13.81
CA PHE A 99 1.10 -6.20 -13.09
C PHE A 99 0.55 -6.67 -11.71
N LEU A 100 0.03 -5.78 -10.86
CA LEU A 100 -0.34 -6.09 -9.48
C LEU A 100 -1.38 -7.22 -9.39
N LYS A 101 -2.36 -7.22 -10.30
CA LYS A 101 -3.38 -8.27 -10.41
C LYS A 101 -2.79 -9.68 -10.57
N ASN A 102 -1.63 -9.81 -11.22
CA ASN A 102 -0.98 -11.10 -11.43
C ASN A 102 -0.11 -11.53 -10.25
N CYS A 103 0.19 -10.63 -9.33
CA CYS A 103 1.21 -10.84 -8.31
C CYS A 103 0.71 -10.79 -6.90
N ILE A 104 -0.50 -10.30 -6.68
CA ILE A 104 -1.17 -10.36 -5.40
C ILE A 104 -2.41 -11.22 -5.60
N LYS A 105 -2.38 -12.42 -5.02
CA LYS A 105 -3.56 -13.27 -5.02
C LYS A 105 -4.59 -12.69 -4.03
N PRO A 106 -5.89 -12.77 -4.36
CA PRO A 106 -6.98 -12.39 -3.46
C PRO A 106 -7.00 -13.17 -2.14
N SER A 107 -6.26 -14.28 -2.05
CA SER A 107 -6.20 -15.15 -0.86
C SER A 107 -5.47 -14.53 0.32
N VAL A 108 -4.89 -13.34 0.17
CA VAL A 108 -4.14 -12.65 1.22
C VAL A 108 -5.10 -11.78 2.03
N GLN A 109 -5.10 -11.93 3.35
CA GLN A 109 -5.90 -11.13 4.29
C GLN A 109 -5.32 -9.72 4.45
N ILE A 110 -5.08 -9.02 3.34
CA ILE A 110 -4.56 -7.65 3.37
C ILE A 110 -5.61 -6.78 4.04
N ARG A 111 -5.22 -6.23 5.20
CA ARG A 111 -6.02 -5.28 5.98
C ARG A 111 -5.63 -3.85 5.66
N ARG A 112 -4.37 -3.61 5.29
CA ARG A 112 -3.87 -2.30 4.89
C ARG A 112 -3.12 -2.37 3.57
N LEU A 113 -3.53 -1.51 2.64
CA LEU A 113 -2.92 -1.39 1.33
C LEU A 113 -2.46 0.06 1.11
N ASP A 114 -1.16 0.27 0.97
CA ASP A 114 -0.59 1.59 0.71
C ASP A 114 0.03 1.61 -0.70
N LEU A 115 -0.44 2.53 -1.55
CA LEU A 115 -0.11 2.54 -2.98
C LEU A 115 0.36 3.92 -3.42
N HIS A 116 1.59 4.05 -3.87
CA HIS A 116 2.08 5.30 -4.44
C HIS A 116 2.27 5.16 -5.95
N SER A 117 1.75 6.13 -6.70
CA SER A 117 1.87 6.22 -8.17
C SER A 117 2.41 7.57 -8.58
N GLN A 118 3.05 7.63 -9.74
CA GLN A 118 3.43 8.90 -10.37
C GLN A 118 2.28 9.58 -11.11
N THR A 119 1.24 8.81 -11.47
CA THR A 119 0.13 9.31 -12.27
C THR A 119 -1.21 8.88 -11.69
N GLU A 120 -2.19 9.78 -11.77
CA GLU A 120 -3.61 9.47 -11.47
C GLU A 120 -4.11 8.31 -12.34
N SER A 121 -3.70 8.27 -13.61
CA SER A 121 -4.18 7.28 -14.58
C SER A 121 -3.74 5.85 -14.28
N ALA A 122 -2.77 5.64 -13.38
CA ALA A 122 -2.51 4.31 -12.88
C ALA A 122 -3.65 3.87 -11.93
N ILE A 123 -3.99 4.72 -10.96
CA ILE A 123 -4.88 4.37 -9.84
C ILE A 123 -6.36 4.36 -10.29
N PHE A 124 -6.81 5.34 -11.07
CA PHE A 124 -8.25 5.51 -11.33
C PHE A 124 -8.72 4.84 -12.64
N LYS A 125 -8.37 3.57 -12.84
CA LYS A 125 -8.84 2.76 -13.97
C LYS A 125 -9.68 1.58 -13.54
N ASP A 126 -10.49 1.06 -14.46
CA ASP A 126 -11.41 -0.04 -14.18
C ASP A 126 -10.69 -1.29 -13.66
N GLU A 127 -9.45 -1.55 -14.12
CA GLU A 127 -8.66 -2.67 -13.62
C GLU A 127 -8.25 -2.53 -12.15
N PHE A 128 -8.08 -1.30 -11.64
CA PHE A 128 -7.78 -1.08 -10.23
C PHE A 128 -8.98 -1.38 -9.35
N TYR A 129 -10.19 -1.03 -9.80
CA TYR A 129 -11.42 -1.35 -9.06
C TYR A 129 -11.62 -2.86 -8.93
N ASP A 130 -11.44 -3.59 -10.03
CA ASP A 130 -11.49 -5.06 -10.03
C ASP A 130 -10.43 -5.66 -9.10
N PHE A 131 -9.24 -5.06 -9.07
CA PHE A 131 -8.18 -5.46 -8.14
C PHE A 131 -8.59 -5.21 -6.69
N LEU A 132 -9.12 -4.04 -6.35
CA LEU A 132 -9.57 -3.73 -4.99
C LEU A 132 -10.69 -4.66 -4.51
N LYS A 133 -11.64 -5.01 -5.39
CA LYS A 133 -12.74 -5.95 -5.07
C LYS A 133 -12.24 -7.31 -4.59
N SER A 134 -11.00 -7.67 -4.91
CA SER A 134 -10.40 -8.93 -4.47
C SER A 134 -10.01 -8.95 -2.99
N PHE A 135 -9.93 -7.80 -2.32
CA PHE A 135 -9.55 -7.69 -0.90
C PHE A 135 -10.77 -7.50 -0.01
N THR A 136 -11.40 -8.60 0.40
CA THR A 136 -12.60 -8.57 1.25
C THR A 136 -12.31 -8.15 2.70
N ALA A 137 -11.06 -8.28 3.14
CA ALA A 137 -10.60 -7.90 4.49
C ALA A 137 -9.96 -6.50 4.56
N LEU A 138 -9.96 -5.73 3.47
CA LEU A 138 -9.28 -4.43 3.39
C LEU A 138 -9.96 -3.41 4.32
N MET A 139 -9.23 -2.98 5.36
CA MET A 139 -9.69 -2.01 6.35
C MET A 139 -9.17 -0.60 6.09
N GLU A 140 -7.94 -0.48 5.59
CA GLU A 140 -7.27 0.78 5.34
C GLU A 140 -6.71 0.80 3.92
N LEU A 141 -7.02 1.86 3.18
CA LEU A 141 -6.46 2.10 1.86
C LEU A 141 -5.76 3.45 1.83
N SER A 142 -4.46 3.45 1.56
CA SER A 142 -3.72 4.68 1.25
C SER A 142 -3.37 4.72 -0.21
N PHE A 143 -3.54 5.87 -0.84
CA PHE A 143 -2.90 6.13 -2.11
C PHE A 143 -2.29 7.53 -2.21
N GLY A 144 -1.09 7.59 -2.78
CA GLY A 144 -0.35 8.82 -2.99
C GLY A 144 -0.03 9.05 -4.47
N ILE A 145 -0.24 10.27 -4.95
CA ILE A 145 0.26 10.73 -6.24
C ILE A 145 1.53 11.53 -6.00
N CYS A 146 2.67 10.95 -6.40
CA CYS A 146 3.99 11.54 -6.22
C CYS A 146 4.48 12.14 -7.55
N ILE A 147 4.88 13.42 -7.53
CA ILE A 147 5.41 14.08 -8.73
C ILE A 147 6.88 13.72 -8.89
N ARG A 148 7.30 13.30 -10.09
CA ARG A 148 8.70 13.42 -10.50
C ARG A 148 8.93 14.79 -11.13
N TYR A 149 9.82 15.57 -10.54
CA TYR A 149 10.28 16.83 -11.13
C TYR A 149 10.78 16.56 -12.56
N GLY A 150 10.27 17.32 -13.54
CA GLY A 150 10.76 17.31 -14.93
C GLY A 150 9.94 16.53 -15.96
N TYR A 151 8.82 15.89 -15.60
CA TYR A 151 8.00 15.14 -16.57
C TYR A 151 6.55 15.66 -16.68
N GLY A 152 6.28 16.41 -17.74
CA GLY A 152 4.95 16.58 -18.34
C GLY A 152 3.87 17.33 -17.54
N ASN A 153 2.67 17.41 -18.14
CA ASN A 153 1.48 17.98 -17.51
C ASN A 153 1.05 17.12 -16.32
N VAL A 154 1.33 17.59 -15.11
CA VAL A 154 0.92 16.88 -13.89
C VAL A 154 -0.58 17.07 -13.70
N LYS A 155 -1.33 15.96 -13.68
CA LYS A 155 -2.76 15.98 -13.34
C LYS A 155 -2.92 15.85 -11.83
N THR A 156 -3.67 16.80 -11.26
CA THR A 156 -4.16 16.75 -9.89
C THR A 156 -5.35 15.82 -9.78
N LEU A 157 -5.48 15.14 -8.65
CA LEU A 157 -6.67 14.37 -8.34
C LEU A 157 -7.90 15.28 -8.26
N SER A 158 -8.88 15.03 -9.12
CA SER A 158 -10.12 15.79 -9.10
C SER A 158 -11.13 15.24 -8.08
N VAL A 159 -12.00 16.12 -7.57
CA VAL A 159 -13.14 15.75 -6.70
C VAL A 159 -14.05 14.72 -7.39
N SER A 160 -14.23 14.82 -8.71
CA SER A 160 -15.05 13.86 -9.49
C SER A 160 -14.38 12.49 -9.60
N SER A 161 -13.05 12.43 -9.78
CA SER A 161 -12.29 11.18 -9.76
C SER A 161 -12.43 10.49 -8.40
N LEU A 162 -12.30 11.25 -7.30
CA LEU A 162 -12.47 10.73 -5.95
C LEU A 162 -13.91 10.26 -5.67
N ARG A 163 -14.93 11.02 -6.11
CA ARG A 163 -16.33 10.60 -6.01
C ARG A 163 -16.56 9.27 -6.74
N LYS A 164 -16.07 9.16 -7.99
CA LYS A 164 -16.17 7.92 -8.77
C LYS A 164 -15.50 6.77 -8.01
N PHE A 165 -14.30 7.02 -7.48
CA PHE A 165 -13.53 6.04 -6.71
C PHE A 165 -14.29 5.54 -5.47
N LEU A 166 -14.78 6.45 -4.62
CA LEU A 166 -15.55 6.09 -3.44
C LEU A 166 -16.83 5.33 -3.78
N GLY A 167 -17.51 5.71 -4.86
CA GLY A 167 -18.65 4.95 -5.39
C GLY A 167 -18.30 3.50 -5.74
N THR A 168 -17.10 3.23 -6.25
CA THR A 168 -16.66 1.85 -6.53
C THR A 168 -16.31 1.04 -5.28
N CYS A 169 -15.98 1.71 -4.17
CA CYS A 169 -15.70 1.06 -2.88
C CYS A 169 -16.97 0.79 -2.06
N ASN A 170 -18.16 1.08 -2.58
CA ASN A 170 -19.42 0.94 -1.83
C ASN A 170 -19.67 -0.51 -1.34
N ASP A 171 -19.14 -1.50 -2.07
CA ASP A 171 -19.26 -2.92 -1.71
C ASP A 171 -18.23 -3.39 -0.66
N HIS A 172 -17.23 -2.56 -0.32
CA HIS A 172 -16.15 -2.89 0.62
C HIS A 172 -16.59 -2.70 2.08
N LYS A 173 -17.34 -3.67 2.61
CA LYS A 173 -17.89 -3.65 3.98
C LYS A 173 -16.86 -3.51 5.11
N SER A 174 -15.60 -3.83 4.85
CA SER A 174 -14.49 -3.78 5.82
C SER A 174 -13.72 -2.46 5.78
N LEU A 175 -13.82 -1.67 4.72
CA LEU A 175 -13.02 -0.46 4.52
C LEU A 175 -13.46 0.65 5.49
N ARG A 176 -12.60 1.00 6.44
CA ARG A 176 -12.87 1.99 7.51
C ARG A 176 -12.12 3.29 7.33
N ALA A 177 -10.94 3.25 6.72
CA ALA A 177 -10.13 4.45 6.53
C ALA A 177 -9.56 4.54 5.11
N MET A 178 -9.53 5.77 4.60
CA MET A 178 -8.89 6.10 3.34
C MET A 178 -7.91 7.25 3.54
N HIS A 179 -6.69 7.09 3.04
CA HIS A 179 -5.65 8.11 3.09
C HIS A 179 -5.29 8.50 1.67
N ILE A 180 -5.37 9.79 1.36
CA ILE A 180 -5.13 10.30 0.03
C ILE A 180 -4.08 11.37 0.15
N SER A 181 -2.99 11.24 -0.59
CA SER A 181 -1.93 12.25 -0.63
C SER A 181 -1.75 12.72 -2.06
N ASP A 182 -1.98 14.00 -2.31
CA ASP A 182 -1.67 14.63 -3.58
C ASP A 182 -0.90 15.94 -3.33
N VAL A 183 0.37 15.94 -3.73
CA VAL A 183 1.29 17.06 -3.50
C VAL A 183 0.85 18.33 -4.23
N LEU A 184 0.03 18.23 -5.27
CA LEU A 184 -0.43 19.36 -6.06
C LEU A 184 -1.85 19.81 -5.76
N CYS A 185 -2.70 18.95 -5.21
CA CYS A 185 -4.08 19.34 -4.93
C CYS A 185 -4.17 20.33 -3.78
N ARG A 186 -5.06 21.31 -3.86
CA ARG A 186 -5.40 22.13 -2.69
C ARG A 186 -5.88 21.25 -1.53
N GLN A 187 -5.68 21.73 -0.30
CA GLN A 187 -6.33 21.16 0.86
C GLN A 187 -7.85 21.22 0.66
N LEU A 188 -8.55 20.12 0.88
CA LEU A 188 -10.02 20.11 0.88
C LEU A 188 -10.52 20.73 2.18
N ASP A 189 -11.65 21.42 2.15
CA ASP A 189 -12.37 21.77 3.37
C ASP A 189 -13.49 20.75 3.67
N THR A 190 -14.21 20.94 4.77
CA THR A 190 -15.33 20.05 5.14
C THR A 190 -16.43 20.05 4.08
N CYS A 191 -16.71 21.20 3.47
CA CYS A 191 -17.75 21.33 2.44
C CYS A 191 -17.37 20.53 1.19
N ASP A 192 -16.13 20.64 0.74
CA ASP A 192 -15.58 19.86 -0.36
C ASP A 192 -15.77 18.36 -0.10
N ILE A 193 -15.41 17.87 1.09
CA ILE A 193 -15.58 16.46 1.45
C ILE A 193 -17.05 16.05 1.39
N GLU A 194 -17.97 16.85 1.93
CA GLU A 194 -19.40 16.53 1.92
C GLU A 194 -20.01 16.44 0.51
N THR A 195 -19.41 17.09 -0.49
CA THR A 195 -19.83 16.95 -1.90
C THR A 195 -19.35 15.67 -2.59
N ILE A 196 -18.45 14.90 -1.98
CA ILE A 196 -17.81 13.72 -2.59
C ILE A 196 -18.73 12.48 -2.59
N LYS A 197 -19.91 12.58 -1.99
CA LYS A 197 -20.93 11.52 -1.90
C LYS A 197 -21.15 10.77 -3.24
N PRO A 198 -21.41 9.45 -3.20
CA PRO A 198 -21.62 8.63 -2.00
C PRO A 198 -20.32 8.15 -1.34
N PHE A 199 -20.39 7.83 -0.04
CA PHE A 199 -19.30 7.17 0.69
C PHE A 199 -19.64 5.68 0.91
N PRO A 200 -18.64 4.78 0.98
CA PRO A 200 -18.85 3.44 1.46
C PRO A 200 -19.48 3.43 2.87
N PRO A 201 -20.48 2.59 3.16
CA PRO A 201 -21.18 2.62 4.46
C PRO A 201 -20.30 2.35 5.67
N SER A 202 -19.20 1.62 5.46
CA SER A 202 -18.20 1.26 6.48
C SER A 202 -17.13 2.33 6.68
N LEU A 203 -17.03 3.32 5.80
CA LEU A 203 -15.97 4.32 5.83
C LEU A 203 -16.19 5.29 6.98
N GLN A 204 -15.20 5.39 7.87
CA GLN A 204 -15.25 6.21 9.07
C GLN A 204 -14.29 7.40 8.98
N TYR A 205 -13.19 7.26 8.24
CA TYR A 205 -12.15 8.28 8.16
C TYR A 205 -11.67 8.49 6.73
N ILE A 206 -11.50 9.76 6.37
CA ILE A 206 -10.77 10.18 5.17
C ILE A 206 -9.67 11.11 5.61
N SER A 207 -8.44 10.83 5.21
CA SER A 207 -7.33 11.76 5.35
C SER A 207 -6.93 12.30 3.99
N TRP A 208 -6.69 13.60 3.94
CA TRP A 208 -6.23 14.32 2.77
C TRP A 208 -4.93 15.05 3.09
N GLY A 209 -3.85 14.58 2.46
CA GLY A 209 -2.52 15.15 2.55
C GLY A 209 -2.21 16.08 1.36
N HIS A 210 -1.77 17.29 1.66
CA HIS A 210 -1.21 18.25 0.71
C HIS A 210 0.19 18.69 1.15
N ARG A 211 1.22 18.34 0.38
CA ARG A 211 2.64 18.65 0.66
C ARG A 211 3.09 18.19 2.06
N ARG A 212 2.97 19.06 3.06
CA ARG A 212 3.35 18.84 4.47
C ARG A 212 2.14 18.89 5.42
N ASP A 213 1.00 19.33 4.92
CA ASP A 213 -0.22 19.45 5.69
C ASP A 213 -1.07 18.21 5.45
N LYS A 214 -1.75 17.76 6.50
CA LYS A 214 -2.65 16.62 6.46
C LYS A 214 -3.85 16.97 7.30
N ALA A 215 -5.03 16.97 6.69
CA ALA A 215 -6.28 16.99 7.44
C ALA A 215 -6.88 15.59 7.46
N THR A 216 -7.57 15.29 8.56
CA THR A 216 -8.36 14.07 8.66
C THR A 216 -9.79 14.45 9.00
N TYR A 217 -10.72 13.79 8.34
CA TYR A 217 -12.15 14.00 8.47
C TYR A 217 -12.75 12.69 8.97
N ARG A 218 -13.51 12.78 10.06
CA ARG A 218 -14.40 11.72 10.49
C ARG A 218 -15.68 11.83 9.69
N ILE A 219 -16.07 10.74 9.05
CA ILE A 219 -17.33 10.62 8.31
C ILE A 219 -18.38 10.11 9.29
N LEU A 220 -19.38 10.96 9.53
CA LEU A 220 -20.53 10.61 10.35
C LEU A 220 -21.66 10.21 9.40
N GLY A 221 -21.96 8.91 9.37
CA GLY A 221 -23.11 8.41 8.64
C GLY A 221 -24.39 8.79 9.37
N ASP A 222 -25.26 9.52 8.68
CA ASP A 222 -26.62 9.73 9.16
C ASP A 222 -27.52 8.63 8.57
N ALA A 223 -27.90 7.67 9.43
CA ALA A 223 -28.78 6.58 9.05
C ALA A 223 -30.18 7.07 8.66
N GLU A 224 -30.61 8.23 9.16
CA GLU A 224 -31.94 8.78 8.91
C GLU A 224 -32.01 9.54 7.60
N PHE A 225 -30.95 10.28 7.24
CA PHE A 225 -30.96 11.16 6.08
C PHE A 225 -30.17 10.65 4.87
N GLN A 226 -29.55 9.46 4.97
CA GLN A 226 -28.56 8.96 4.00
C GLN A 226 -27.46 10.00 3.68
N ALA A 227 -27.29 10.98 4.56
CA ALA A 227 -26.40 12.09 4.39
C ALA A 227 -25.18 11.85 5.26
N ALA A 228 -24.03 11.69 4.63
CA ALA A 228 -22.77 11.74 5.37
C ALA A 228 -22.42 13.20 5.66
N ARG A 229 -22.02 13.47 6.91
CA ARG A 229 -21.41 14.73 7.35
C ARG A 229 -19.93 14.48 7.61
N ALA A 230 -19.08 15.45 7.29
CA ALA A 230 -17.66 15.40 7.61
C ALA A 230 -17.36 16.31 8.81
N VAL A 231 -16.47 15.85 9.70
CA VAL A 231 -15.97 16.67 10.82
C VAL A 231 -14.46 16.56 10.84
N VAL A 232 -13.77 17.69 10.83
CA VAL A 232 -12.30 17.71 11.01
C VAL A 232 -11.99 17.11 12.37
N CYS A 233 -11.11 16.11 12.39
CA CYS A 233 -10.64 15.51 13.63
C CYS A 233 -9.12 15.46 13.65
N GLU A 234 -8.56 15.76 14.82
CA GLU A 234 -7.20 15.41 15.13
C GLU A 234 -7.17 13.92 15.43
N VAL A 235 -6.60 13.16 14.51
CA VAL A 235 -6.32 11.74 14.75
C VAL A 235 -4.94 11.68 15.35
N LEU A 236 -4.87 11.26 16.63
CA LEU A 236 -3.61 10.87 17.23
C LEU A 236 -2.93 9.88 16.28
N PRO A 237 -1.62 10.00 16.04
CA PRO A 237 -0.91 9.07 15.17
C PRO A 237 -1.31 7.65 15.53
N SER A 238 -1.74 6.88 14.51
CA SER A 238 -2.28 5.54 14.75
C SER A 238 -1.25 4.75 15.54
N PRO A 239 -1.63 4.01 16.61
CA PRO A 239 -0.70 3.13 17.31
C PRO A 239 -0.10 2.07 16.36
N HIS A 240 -0.69 1.86 15.18
CA HIS A 240 -0.21 1.00 14.11
C HIS A 240 0.61 1.72 13.02
N GLU A 241 0.69 3.05 13.05
CA GLU A 241 1.83 3.77 12.50
C GLU A 241 2.98 3.47 13.46
N ILE A 242 3.41 2.20 13.46
CA ILE A 242 4.54 1.73 14.23
C ILE A 242 5.71 2.49 13.63
N MET A 243 6.04 3.60 14.29
CA MET A 243 7.40 4.08 14.35
C MET A 243 8.16 2.90 14.90
N TYR A 244 8.68 2.10 13.98
CA TYR A 244 9.51 0.97 14.33
C TYR A 244 10.55 1.52 15.29
N ASP A 245 10.73 0.84 16.42
CA ASP A 245 11.95 1.02 17.18
C ASP A 245 13.06 0.36 16.38
N TRP A 246 13.44 1.14 15.39
CA TRP A 246 14.57 1.08 14.53
C TRP A 246 15.87 0.85 15.31
N THR A 247 15.92 1.13 16.61
CA THR A 247 17.10 0.83 17.44
C THR A 247 17.05 -0.53 18.12
N GLY A 248 15.95 -1.29 17.98
CA GLY A 248 15.77 -2.58 18.62
C GLY A 248 16.77 -3.63 18.16
N GLU A 249 17.27 -4.42 19.12
CA GLU A 249 18.32 -5.44 18.95
C GLU A 249 17.98 -6.53 17.91
N ASN A 250 16.70 -6.70 17.57
CA ASN A 250 16.19 -7.69 16.61
C ASN A 250 15.96 -7.12 15.20
N THR A 251 16.39 -5.89 14.94
CA THR A 251 16.27 -5.25 13.62
C THR A 251 17.62 -5.31 12.91
N LEU A 252 17.67 -6.05 11.80
CA LEU A 252 18.83 -6.00 10.92
C LEU A 252 18.66 -4.82 9.95
N ARG A 253 19.63 -3.91 9.95
CA ARG A 253 19.63 -2.72 9.13
C ARG A 253 20.83 -2.67 8.24
N HIS A 254 20.57 -2.38 6.99
CA HIS A 254 21.63 -2.05 6.07
C HIS A 254 21.22 -0.82 5.27
N LEU A 255 21.99 0.25 5.46
CA LEU A 255 21.72 1.56 4.92
C LEU A 255 22.96 2.00 4.14
N PHE A 256 22.92 1.85 2.82
CA PHE A 256 23.92 2.47 1.95
C PHE A 256 23.32 3.77 1.44
N ILE A 257 23.55 4.85 2.19
CA ILE A 257 23.34 6.21 1.72
C ILE A 257 24.69 6.73 1.28
N ASP A 258 25.02 6.51 0.01
CA ASP A 258 25.99 7.32 -0.71
C ASP A 258 25.24 8.43 -1.45
#